data_AF-A0A958PKS9-F1
#
_entry.id   AF-A0A958PKS9-F1
#
_cell.length_a   1.000
_cell.length_b   1.000
_cell.length_c   1.000
_cell.angle_alpha   90.00
_cell.angle_beta   90.00
_cell.angle_gamma   90.00
#
_symmetry.space_group_name_H-M   'P 1'
#
loop_
_entity.id
_entity.type
_entity.pdbx_description
1 polymer ?
#
loop_
_entity_poly.entity_id
_entity_poly.type
_entity_poly.pdbx_seq_one_letter_code
_entity_poly.pdbx_strand_id
1 'polypeptide(L)'
;MARVKVDEADHTITVTQFAYVYSGVCLRMLVPYTQTVDLGMLEKGNYQVIDGDSAVPLGKLEIHKATQIGPGTDDYIYAPVEDAFVEIDKNTGKKVAVLHGAFSNSCMSFDKTEVHAYPEVVIVQPVVRFEEQPNCQAGHFAFKKTVELDKVGDGAFLLHVRSMNGKAINKVYAAIN
;
A
#
# COMPACT_ATOMS: atom_id res chain seq x y z
N MET A 1 -7.64 -12.40 -12.39
CA MET A 1 -6.25 -12.85 -12.20
C MET A 1 -5.34 -11.96 -13.02
N ALA A 2 -4.08 -11.80 -12.61
CA ALA A 2 -3.09 -11.03 -13.33
C ALA A 2 -1.75 -11.78 -13.38
N ARG A 3 -1.06 -11.68 -14.51
CA ARG A 3 0.34 -12.08 -14.70
C ARG A 3 1.16 -10.83 -14.94
N VAL A 4 2.35 -10.78 -14.35
CA VAL A 4 3.27 -9.67 -14.57
C VAL A 4 4.61 -10.19 -15.05
N LYS A 5 5.17 -9.49 -16.03
CA LYS A 5 6.54 -9.66 -16.51
C LYS A 5 7.25 -8.33 -16.37
N VAL A 6 8.37 -8.34 -15.67
CA VAL A 6 9.27 -7.18 -15.54
C VAL A 6 10.43 -7.36 -16.51
N ASP A 7 10.68 -6.35 -17.33
CA ASP A 7 11.88 -6.20 -18.13
C ASP A 7 12.72 -5.07 -17.53
N GLU A 8 13.81 -5.43 -16.85
CA GLU A 8 14.68 -4.46 -16.17
C GLU A 8 15.58 -3.71 -17.16
N ALA A 9 15.95 -4.31 -18.29
CA ALA A 9 16.81 -3.66 -19.28
C ALA A 9 16.06 -2.52 -19.99
N ASP A 10 14.79 -2.78 -20.33
CA ASP A 10 13.93 -1.81 -21.02
C ASP A 10 13.04 -1.01 -20.05
N HIS A 11 13.22 -1.18 -18.74
CA HIS A 11 12.36 -0.62 -17.69
C HIS A 11 10.86 -0.72 -18.03
N THR A 12 10.40 -1.91 -18.41
CA THR A 12 9.01 -2.13 -18.83
C THR A 12 8.34 -3.17 -17.95
N ILE A 13 7.18 -2.84 -17.41
CA ILE A 13 6.35 -3.74 -16.60
C ILE A 13 5.12 -4.09 -17.41
N THR A 14 5.04 -5.33 -17.85
CA THR A 14 3.89 -5.83 -18.61
C THR A 14 2.89 -6.49 -17.67
N VAL A 15 1.66 -6.00 -17.65
CA VAL A 15 0.56 -6.53 -16.84
C VAL A 15 -0.49 -7.16 -17.75
N THR A 16 -0.71 -8.47 -17.65
CA THR A 16 -1.75 -9.19 -18.39
C THR A 16 -2.85 -9.62 -17.44
N GLN A 17 -4.07 -9.15 -17.67
CA GLN A 17 -5.24 -9.46 -16.86
C GLN A 17 -6.12 -10.52 -17.53
N PHE A 18 -6.67 -11.46 -16.75
CA PHE A 18 -7.61 -12.46 -17.25
C PHE A 18 -8.65 -12.82 -16.19
N ALA A 19 -9.90 -12.98 -16.62
CA ALA A 19 -11.02 -13.38 -15.78
C ALA A 19 -11.47 -14.80 -16.15
N TYR A 20 -11.92 -15.57 -15.16
CA TYR A 20 -12.49 -16.89 -15.42
C TYR A 20 -13.91 -16.75 -15.94
N VAL A 21 -14.21 -17.49 -17.00
CA VAL A 21 -15.57 -17.69 -17.49
C VAL A 21 -16.00 -19.09 -17.06
N TYR A 22 -17.01 -19.15 -16.19
CA TYR A 22 -17.60 -20.42 -15.78
C TYR A 22 -18.80 -20.73 -16.67
N SER A 23 -18.84 -21.93 -17.26
CA SER A 23 -19.97 -22.40 -18.06
C SER A 23 -21.06 -23.01 -17.17
N GLY A 24 -22.31 -22.58 -17.34
CA GLY A 24 -23.47 -23.08 -16.58
C GLY A 24 -24.74 -22.28 -16.85
N VAL A 25 -25.87 -22.68 -16.25
CA VAL A 25 -27.17 -21.96 -16.30
C VAL A 25 -27.19 -20.64 -15.54
N CYS A 26 -26.08 -20.24 -14.92
CA CYS A 26 -25.95 -18.96 -14.25
C CYS A 26 -25.81 -17.82 -15.27
N LEU A 27 -26.51 -16.71 -14.98
CA LEU A 27 -26.40 -15.44 -15.70
C LEU A 27 -24.93 -15.09 -15.93
N ARG A 28 -24.58 -14.71 -17.17
CA ARG A 28 -23.28 -14.13 -17.49
C ARG A 28 -23.16 -12.80 -16.76
N MET A 29 -22.56 -12.81 -15.57
CA MET A 29 -22.29 -11.60 -14.79
C MET A 29 -20.81 -11.23 -14.89
N LEU A 30 -20.54 -9.98 -15.24
CA LEU A 30 -19.22 -9.38 -15.09
C LEU A 30 -19.08 -8.96 -13.63
N VAL A 31 -18.19 -9.62 -12.90
CA VAL A 31 -17.87 -9.26 -11.51
C VAL A 31 -16.58 -8.45 -11.52
N PRO A 32 -16.64 -7.13 -11.21
CA PRO A 32 -15.45 -6.33 -11.04
C PRO A 32 -14.60 -6.91 -9.91
N TYR A 33 -13.29 -6.99 -10.12
CA TYR A 33 -12.36 -7.42 -9.09
C TYR A 33 -11.10 -6.55 -9.16
N THR A 34 -10.46 -6.39 -8.02
CA THR A 34 -9.14 -5.76 -7.92
C THR A 34 -8.15 -6.82 -7.51
N GLN A 35 -6.95 -6.80 -8.09
CA GLN A 35 -5.87 -7.68 -7.69
C GLN A 35 -4.59 -6.88 -7.53
N THR A 36 -3.96 -7.02 -6.36
CA THR A 36 -2.59 -6.54 -6.15
C THR A 36 -1.63 -7.52 -6.79
N VAL A 37 -0.67 -7.03 -7.58
CA VAL A 37 0.42 -7.84 -8.11
C VAL A 37 1.72 -7.44 -7.42
N ASP A 38 2.45 -8.44 -6.93
CA ASP A 38 3.78 -8.26 -6.38
C ASP A 38 4.81 -8.23 -7.53
N LEU A 39 5.60 -7.16 -7.57
CA LEU A 39 6.65 -6.95 -8.57
C LEU A 39 8.02 -7.42 -8.08
N GLY A 40 8.14 -7.76 -6.79
CA GLY A 40 9.42 -8.04 -6.15
C GLY A 40 10.26 -6.79 -5.96
N MET A 41 11.57 -6.99 -5.87
CA MET A 41 12.55 -5.90 -5.83
C MET A 41 12.87 -5.46 -7.25
N LEU A 42 12.79 -4.16 -7.52
CA LEU A 42 13.10 -3.56 -8.81
C LEU A 42 14.38 -2.72 -8.71
N GLU A 43 15.15 -2.68 -9.78
CA GLU A 43 16.25 -1.74 -9.89
C GLU A 43 15.74 -0.29 -9.95
N LYS A 44 16.61 0.68 -9.65
CA LYS A 44 16.25 2.10 -9.76
C LYS A 44 15.96 2.43 -11.23
N GLY A 45 14.89 3.16 -11.50
CA GLY A 45 14.52 3.48 -12.87
C GLY A 45 13.11 4.04 -13.00
N ASN A 46 12.82 4.57 -14.18
CA ASN A 46 11.48 5.01 -14.55
C ASN A 46 10.83 3.91 -15.40
N TYR A 47 9.99 3.11 -14.77
CA TYR A 47 9.34 1.99 -15.43
C TYR A 47 8.06 2.46 -16.15
N GLN A 48 7.89 1.99 -17.39
CA GLN A 48 6.63 2.12 -18.11
C GLN A 48 5.79 0.87 -17.83
N VAL A 49 4.60 1.07 -17.26
CA VAL A 49 3.63 -0.01 -17.09
C VAL A 49 2.77 -0.08 -18.36
N ILE A 50 2.64 -1.27 -18.93
CA ILE A 50 1.88 -1.52 -20.15
C ILE A 50 0.91 -2.70 -19.96
N ASP A 51 -0.21 -2.63 -20.68
CA ASP A 51 -1.14 -3.75 -20.80
C ASP A 51 -0.54 -4.81 -21.73
N GLY A 52 -0.50 -6.07 -21.28
CA GLY A 52 0.17 -7.14 -22.02
C GLY A 52 -0.57 -7.64 -23.25
N ASP A 53 -1.87 -7.36 -23.38
CA ASP A 53 -2.66 -7.80 -24.53
C ASP A 53 -2.68 -6.74 -25.65
N SER A 54 -2.70 -5.46 -25.28
CA SER A 54 -2.81 -4.33 -26.20
C SER A 54 -1.53 -3.50 -26.37
N ALA A 55 -0.52 -3.73 -25.53
CA ALA A 55 0.69 -2.90 -25.40
C ALA A 55 0.40 -1.41 -25.08
N VAL A 56 -0.82 -1.09 -24.62
CA VAL A 56 -1.19 0.29 -24.27
C VAL A 56 -0.52 0.69 -22.95
N PRO A 57 0.10 1.88 -22.88
CA PRO A 57 0.61 2.44 -21.63
C PRO A 57 -0.48 2.58 -20.57
N LEU A 58 -0.27 1.96 -19.40
CA LEU A 58 -1.17 2.07 -18.24
C LEU A 58 -0.71 3.15 -17.27
N GLY A 59 0.59 3.45 -17.21
CA GLY A 59 1.14 4.45 -16.31
C GLY A 59 2.64 4.36 -16.17
N LYS A 60 3.23 5.24 -15.37
CA LYS A 60 4.66 5.25 -15.08
C LYS A 60 4.88 4.98 -13.59
N LEU A 61 5.93 4.22 -13.29
CA LEU A 61 6.34 3.91 -11.94
C LEU A 61 7.80 4.30 -11.76
N GLU A 62 8.03 5.33 -10.97
CA GLU A 62 9.38 5.78 -10.62
C GLU A 62 9.89 4.98 -9.41
N ILE A 63 11.03 4.30 -9.58
CA ILE A 63 11.69 3.52 -8.54
C ILE A 63 12.97 4.24 -8.14
N HIS A 64 13.00 4.66 -6.88
CA HIS A 64 14.19 5.22 -6.25
C HIS A 64 14.96 4.15 -5.49
N LYS A 65 16.28 4.34 -5.41
CA LYS A 65 17.10 3.55 -4.49
C LYS A 65 16.86 4.04 -3.07
N ALA A 66 16.62 3.13 -2.14
CA ALA A 66 16.57 3.45 -0.71
C ALA A 66 17.87 4.17 -0.30
N THR A 67 17.71 5.29 0.38
CA THR A 67 18.76 6.21 0.82
C THR A 67 19.39 5.79 2.15
N GLN A 68 18.68 5.00 2.96
CA GLN A 68 19.22 4.46 4.21
C GLN A 68 20.12 3.25 3.99
N ILE A 69 21.32 3.29 4.58
CA ILE A 69 22.26 2.17 4.65
C ILE A 69 21.91 1.38 5.91
N GLY A 70 21.03 0.39 5.79
CA GLY A 70 20.62 -0.53 6.85
C GLY A 70 19.97 -1.78 6.25
N PRO A 71 19.57 -2.79 7.06
CA PRO A 71 18.89 -3.98 6.54
C PRO A 71 17.47 -3.71 6.00
N GLY A 72 17.01 -2.45 6.02
CA GLY A 72 15.72 -2.02 5.49
C GLY A 72 15.76 -1.91 3.97
N THR A 73 14.65 -2.29 3.32
CA THR A 73 14.43 -2.14 1.88
C THR A 73 13.88 -0.76 1.49
N ASP A 74 13.74 0.14 2.46
CA ASP A 74 13.03 1.42 2.32
C ASP A 74 13.76 2.53 3.11
N ASP A 75 13.35 3.78 2.92
CA ASP A 75 13.95 4.97 3.53
C ASP A 75 13.62 5.12 5.02
N TYR A 76 12.60 4.40 5.49
CA TYR A 76 12.13 4.46 6.86
C TYR A 76 11.84 3.06 7.41
N ILE A 77 11.94 2.94 8.73
CA ILE A 77 11.33 1.82 9.44
C ILE A 77 9.86 2.19 9.64
N TYR A 78 8.96 1.32 9.18
CA TYR A 78 7.51 1.52 9.32
C TYR A 78 6.94 0.72 10.49
N ALA A 79 5.77 1.12 10.96
CA ALA A 79 5.01 0.34 11.92
C ALA A 79 4.59 -1.01 11.29
N PRO A 80 4.62 -2.11 12.04
CA PRO A 80 4.07 -3.39 11.62
C PRO A 80 2.53 -3.33 11.65
N VAL A 81 1.97 -2.72 10.61
CA VAL A 81 0.52 -2.67 10.38
C VAL A 81 0.07 -4.02 9.84
N GLU A 82 -0.99 -4.56 10.44
CA GLU A 82 -1.63 -5.82 10.09
C GLU A 82 -2.95 -5.60 9.36
N ASP A 83 -3.69 -4.55 9.74
CA ASP A 83 -4.92 -4.14 9.08
C ASP A 83 -5.04 -2.62 9.01
N ALA A 84 -5.69 -2.15 7.96
CA ALA A 84 -6.02 -0.74 7.78
C ALA A 84 -7.39 -0.60 7.13
N PHE A 85 -8.14 0.41 7.57
CA PHE A 85 -9.40 0.77 6.95
C PHE A 85 -9.73 2.25 7.08
N VAL A 86 -10.64 2.73 6.24
CA VAL A 86 -11.09 4.13 6.24
C VAL A 86 -12.41 4.24 6.99
N GLU A 87 -12.49 5.23 7.88
CA GLU A 87 -13.72 5.64 8.57
C GLU A 87 -13.94 7.14 8.40
N ILE A 88 -15.14 7.61 8.73
CA ILE A 88 -15.44 9.03 8.93
C ILE A 88 -15.34 9.30 10.43
N ASP A 89 -14.48 10.22 10.83
CA ASP A 89 -14.39 10.70 12.20
C ASP A 89 -15.71 11.39 12.58
N LYS A 90 -16.39 10.88 13.62
CA LYS A 90 -17.72 11.34 14.03
C LYS A 90 -17.74 12.77 14.57
N ASN A 91 -16.61 13.27 15.06
CA ASN A 91 -16.50 14.60 15.65
C ASN A 91 -16.17 15.66 14.59
N THR A 92 -15.33 15.31 13.62
CA THR A 92 -14.83 16.25 12.61
C THR A 92 -15.49 16.09 11.24
N GLY A 93 -16.12 14.95 10.97
CA GLY A 93 -16.66 14.59 9.67
C GLY A 93 -15.59 14.26 8.62
N LYS A 94 -14.31 14.22 9.00
CA LYS A 94 -13.20 13.94 8.08
C LYS A 94 -13.00 12.44 7.86
N LYS A 95 -12.53 12.07 6.66
CA LYS A 95 -12.04 10.72 6.37
C LYS A 95 -10.73 10.48 7.12
N VAL A 96 -10.64 9.37 7.82
CA VAL A 96 -9.44 8.95 8.56
C VAL A 96 -9.07 7.51 8.21
N ALA A 97 -7.77 7.22 8.10
CA ALA A 97 -7.26 5.87 8.08
C ALA A 97 -7.04 5.39 9.52
N VAL A 98 -7.62 4.26 9.85
CA VAL A 98 -7.43 3.56 11.11
C VAL A 98 -6.48 2.40 10.86
N LEU A 99 -5.33 2.42 11.52
CA LEU A 99 -4.27 1.43 11.41
C LEU A 99 -4.24 0.56 12.66
N HIS A 100 -4.26 -0.75 12.47
CA HIS A 100 -4.11 -1.75 13.52
C HIS A 100 -2.86 -2.60 13.28
N GLY A 101 -2.20 -2.97 14.36
CA GLY A 101 -1.05 -3.87 14.34
C GLY A 101 -0.40 -3.95 15.71
N ALA A 102 0.84 -4.42 15.76
CA ALA A 102 1.56 -4.54 17.03
C ALA A 102 3.07 -4.46 16.88
N PHE A 103 3.70 -3.66 17.74
CA PHE A 103 5.15 -3.63 17.83
C PHE A 103 5.70 -4.92 18.44
N SER A 104 6.88 -5.33 17.98
CA SER A 104 7.59 -6.53 18.44
C SER A 104 8.39 -6.32 19.73
N ASN A 105 8.48 -5.07 20.20
CA ASN A 105 9.11 -4.72 21.46
C ASN A 105 8.57 -3.38 22.02
N SER A 106 8.82 -3.13 23.30
CA SER A 106 8.34 -1.94 24.02
C SER A 106 9.07 -0.64 23.68
N CYS A 107 10.16 -0.69 22.93
CA CYS A 107 11.03 0.45 22.59
C CYS A 107 10.74 1.06 21.21
N MET A 108 9.84 0.42 20.46
CA MET A 108 9.31 0.97 19.24
C MET A 108 8.16 1.92 19.54
N SER A 109 8.17 3.08 18.89
CA SER A 109 7.08 4.04 18.96
C SER A 109 6.89 4.73 17.61
N PHE A 110 5.68 5.24 17.37
CA PHE A 110 5.44 6.12 16.23
C PHE A 110 6.29 7.38 16.36
N ASP A 111 6.99 7.73 15.28
CA ASP A 111 7.70 9.00 15.16
C ASP A 111 6.79 10.01 14.45
N LYS A 112 6.46 9.71 13.20
CA LYS A 112 5.57 10.51 12.36
C LYS A 112 4.72 9.63 11.45
N THR A 113 3.72 10.21 10.82
CA THR A 113 2.98 9.54 9.75
C THR A 113 2.91 10.48 8.56
N GLU A 114 3.46 10.04 7.44
CA GLU A 114 3.41 10.80 6.19
C GLU A 114 2.22 10.33 5.37
N VAL A 115 1.47 11.28 4.83
CA VAL A 115 0.30 11.02 3.99
C VAL A 115 0.50 11.75 2.67
N HIS A 116 0.51 10.97 1.58
CA HIS A 116 0.57 11.50 0.22
C HIS A 116 -0.75 11.17 -0.48
N ALA A 117 -1.56 12.19 -0.69
CA ALA A 117 -2.84 12.07 -1.37
C ALA A 117 -2.71 12.47 -2.85
N TYR A 118 -3.10 11.55 -3.72
CA TYR A 118 -3.30 11.73 -5.16
C TYR A 118 -4.80 11.53 -5.46
N PRO A 119 -5.30 11.93 -6.65
CA PRO A 119 -6.73 11.85 -6.96
C PRO A 119 -7.36 10.47 -6.74
N GLU A 120 -6.66 9.38 -7.04
CA GLU A 120 -7.19 8.00 -6.96
C GLU A 120 -6.40 7.10 -5.99
N VAL A 121 -5.35 7.62 -5.35
CA VAL A 121 -4.47 6.83 -4.48
C VAL A 121 -4.05 7.67 -3.27
N VAL A 122 -4.13 7.07 -2.09
CA VAL A 122 -3.71 7.68 -0.84
C VAL A 122 -2.67 6.76 -0.21
N ILE A 123 -1.45 7.28 -0.09
CA ILE A 123 -0.31 6.58 0.48
C ILE A 123 -0.16 7.02 1.94
N VAL A 124 -0.11 6.06 2.86
CA VAL A 124 0.15 6.28 4.28
C VAL A 124 1.43 5.57 4.68
N GLN A 125 2.37 6.33 5.24
CA GLN A 125 3.68 5.87 5.68
C GLN A 125 3.82 6.08 7.19
N PRO A 126 3.48 5.06 8.01
CA PRO A 126 3.56 5.13 9.47
C PRO A 126 5.02 4.92 9.92
N VAL A 127 5.81 5.98 9.95
CA VAL A 127 7.23 5.93 10.34
C VAL A 127 7.36 5.73 11.86
N VAL A 128 8.25 4.82 12.23
CA VAL A 128 8.57 4.54 13.64
C VAL A 128 10.02 4.87 13.95
N ARG A 129 10.27 5.07 15.23
CA ARG A 129 11.61 5.19 15.79
C ARG A 129 11.81 4.10 16.82
N PHE A 130 13.08 3.73 16.99
CA PHE A 130 13.53 2.82 18.03
C PHE A 130 14.34 3.62 19.04
N GLU A 131 13.89 3.66 20.29
CA GLU A 131 14.64 4.25 21.39
C GLU A 131 15.35 3.14 22.16
N GLU A 132 16.68 3.06 22.06
CA GLU A 132 17.45 2.10 22.85
C GLU A 132 17.33 2.44 24.35
N GLN A 133 16.52 1.68 25.06
CA GLN A 133 16.38 1.76 26.51
C GLN A 133 16.86 0.45 27.16
N PRO A 134 17.48 0.49 28.36
CA PRO A 134 18.00 -0.71 29.02
C PRO A 134 16.95 -1.80 29.27
N ASN A 135 15.67 -1.42 29.33
CA ASN A 135 14.55 -2.29 29.69
C ASN A 135 13.61 -2.58 28.50
N CYS A 136 14.13 -2.63 27.26
CA CYS A 136 13.32 -3.07 26.12
C CYS A 136 12.83 -4.50 26.31
N GLN A 137 11.51 -4.68 26.37
CA GLN A 137 10.88 -5.98 26.45
C GLN A 137 10.46 -6.43 25.06
N ALA A 138 10.92 -7.60 24.63
CA ALA A 138 10.34 -8.27 23.47
C ALA A 138 8.92 -8.73 23.80
N GLY A 139 7.99 -8.57 22.86
CA GLY A 139 6.59 -8.88 23.09
C GLY A 139 5.69 -8.40 21.98
N HIS A 140 4.38 -8.40 22.23
CA HIS A 140 3.37 -8.00 21.26
C HIS A 140 2.60 -6.80 21.81
N PHE A 141 2.98 -5.60 21.36
CA PHE A 141 2.44 -4.34 21.86
C PHE A 141 1.46 -3.78 20.83
N ALA A 142 0.18 -4.16 20.99
CA ALA A 142 -0.88 -3.77 20.07
C ALA A 142 -1.05 -2.24 20.03
N PHE A 143 -1.31 -1.71 18.84
CA PHE A 143 -1.61 -0.31 18.64
C PHE A 143 -2.85 -0.12 17.77
N LYS A 144 -3.50 1.02 18.00
CA LYS A 144 -4.48 1.61 17.09
C LYS A 144 -4.04 3.05 16.81
N LYS A 145 -3.80 3.38 15.55
CA LYS A 145 -3.41 4.73 15.13
C LYS A 145 -4.42 5.26 14.13
N THR A 146 -4.99 6.42 14.43
CA THR A 146 -5.85 7.16 13.50
C THR A 146 -5.03 8.24 12.81
N VAL A 147 -5.20 8.34 11.50
CA VAL A 147 -4.45 9.26 10.62
C VAL A 147 -5.47 10.01 9.76
N GLU A 148 -5.45 11.33 9.81
CA GLU A 148 -6.31 12.14 8.94
C GLU A 148 -5.91 11.98 7.47
N LEU A 149 -6.89 11.77 6.60
CA LEU A 149 -6.70 11.68 5.16
C LEU A 149 -7.14 12.99 4.52
N ASP A 150 -6.37 14.05 4.78
CA ASP A 150 -6.65 15.35 4.17
C ASP A 150 -6.52 15.26 2.64
N LYS A 151 -7.37 16.00 1.92
CA LYS A 151 -7.37 16.12 0.44
C LYS A 151 -7.79 14.85 -0.32
N VAL A 152 -8.42 13.88 0.33
CA VAL A 152 -9.04 12.76 -0.38
C VAL A 152 -10.41 13.19 -0.89
N GLY A 153 -10.50 13.33 -2.22
CA GLY A 153 -11.72 13.72 -2.91
C GLY A 153 -12.86 12.72 -2.76
N ASP A 154 -13.98 13.06 -3.36
CA ASP A 154 -15.13 12.17 -3.47
C ASP A 154 -14.93 11.20 -4.63
N GLY A 155 -15.38 9.95 -4.49
CA GLY A 155 -15.14 8.88 -5.44
C GLY A 155 -14.29 7.73 -4.90
N ALA A 156 -13.99 6.77 -5.78
CA ALA A 156 -13.21 5.61 -5.42
C ALA A 156 -11.72 5.93 -5.36
N PHE A 157 -11.03 5.44 -4.32
CA PHE A 157 -9.58 5.58 -4.18
C PHE A 157 -8.96 4.32 -3.59
N LEU A 158 -7.69 4.09 -3.91
CA LEU A 158 -6.85 3.06 -3.30
C LEU A 158 -6.17 3.62 -2.06
N LEU A 159 -6.42 3.01 -0.89
CA LEU A 159 -5.58 3.19 0.29
C LEU A 159 -4.39 2.24 0.20
N HIS A 160 -3.19 2.80 0.16
CA HIS A 160 -1.91 2.08 0.24
C HIS A 160 -1.21 2.43 1.56
N VAL A 161 -1.08 1.48 2.46
CA VAL A 161 -0.38 1.67 3.74
C VAL A 161 0.92 0.88 3.74
N ARG A 162 2.06 1.56 3.87
CA ARG A 162 3.36 0.90 4.07
C ARG A 162 3.42 0.25 5.45
N SER A 163 4.00 -0.94 5.50
CA SER A 163 4.18 -1.72 6.73
C SER A 163 5.60 -2.27 6.80
N MET A 164 6.01 -2.65 8.00
CA MET A 164 7.34 -3.20 8.25
C MET A 164 7.67 -4.41 7.36
N ASN A 165 8.96 -4.62 7.07
CA ASN A 165 9.50 -5.74 6.28
C ASN A 165 9.00 -5.77 4.82
N GLY A 166 8.88 -4.61 4.20
CA GLY A 166 8.47 -4.49 2.79
C GLY A 166 7.00 -4.84 2.53
N LYS A 167 6.18 -5.01 3.58
CA LYS A 167 4.76 -5.31 3.44
C LYS A 167 3.96 -4.02 3.16
N ALA A 168 2.78 -4.19 2.59
CA ALA A 168 1.81 -3.11 2.46
C ALA A 168 0.38 -3.63 2.51
N ILE A 169 -0.53 -2.77 2.97
CA ILE A 169 -1.98 -3.00 2.92
C ILE A 169 -2.52 -2.18 1.74
N ASN A 170 -3.21 -2.85 0.82
CA ASN A 170 -3.83 -2.23 -0.35
C ASN A 170 -5.32 -2.51 -0.34
N LYS A 171 -6.16 -1.48 -0.20
CA LYS A 171 -7.62 -1.61 -0.18
C LYS A 171 -8.28 -0.48 -0.94
N VAL A 172 -9.24 -0.82 -1.81
CA VAL A 172 -10.04 0.16 -2.55
C VAL A 172 -11.26 0.54 -1.72
N TYR A 173 -11.49 1.84 -1.57
CA TYR A 173 -12.65 2.41 -0.92
C TYR A 173 -13.44 3.22 -1.92
N ALA A 174 -14.73 2.96 -2.04
CA ALA A 174 -15.64 3.89 -2.66
C ALA A 174 -16.00 4.95 -1.60
N ALA A 175 -15.57 6.20 -1.77
CA ALA A 175 -16.18 7.28 -1.01
C ALA A 175 -17.59 7.49 -1.57
N ILE A 176 -18.55 6.81 -0.96
CA ILE A 176 -19.97 7.11 -1.13
C ILE A 176 -20.26 8.23 -0.15
N ASN A 177 -20.67 9.40 -0.67
CA ASN A 177 -21.19 10.50 0.13
C ASN A 177 -22.51 10.12 0.81
#